data_AF-A0A9E8CTQ4-F1
#
_entry.id   AF-A0A9E8CTQ4-F1
#
_cell.length_a   1.000
_cell.length_b   1.000
_cell.length_c   1.000
_cell.angle_alpha   90.00
_cell.angle_beta   90.00
_cell.angle_gamma   90.00
#
_symmetry.space_group_name_H-M   'P 1'
#
loop_
_entity.id
_entity.type
_entity.pdbx_description
1 polymer ?
#
loop_
_entity_poly.entity_id
_entity_poly.type
_entity_poly.pdbx_seq_one_letter_code
_entity_poly.pdbx_strand_id
1 'polypeptide(L)'
;MRSIWIVSAFVLGLAGAAQAQTGVPAKASAQAVAAASAEEPIPRAERAKARQDCVSENVALTGDDLRAAMRICMQAKFPSVQLYARDGVTRDGKPTAVAARAACKEEVDGRKLEGSERIAALTACFNGKRPDLAQRSECRKEARAKGLDGADLRKAVDACAREAKG
;
A
#
# COMPACT_ATOMS: atom_id res chain seq x y z
N MET A 1 51.32 -59.89 24.32
CA MET A 1 51.71 -59.58 22.92
C MET A 1 51.54 -58.06 22.77
N ARG A 2 52.62 -57.25 22.80
CA ARG A 2 53.50 -56.87 21.66
C ARG A 2 52.66 -56.18 20.55
N SER A 3 52.86 -54.93 20.11
CA SER A 3 54.00 -54.00 20.23
C SER A 3 53.54 -52.56 19.90
N ILE A 4 54.24 -51.59 20.50
CA ILE A 4 54.26 -50.15 20.20
C ILE A 4 55.17 -49.91 18.98
N TRP A 5 54.84 -48.95 18.09
CA TRP A 5 55.84 -48.15 17.36
C TRP A 5 55.39 -46.68 17.22
N ILE A 6 56.36 -45.81 17.43
CA ILE A 6 56.32 -44.35 17.61
C ILE A 6 57.11 -43.72 16.43
N VAL A 7 57.03 -42.39 16.30
CA VAL A 7 58.09 -41.44 15.84
C VAL A 7 57.96 -41.02 14.37
N SER A 8 57.48 -39.79 14.11
CA SER A 8 58.24 -38.53 13.88
C SER A 8 58.69 -38.42 12.41
N ALA A 9 59.01 -37.28 11.81
CA ALA A 9 59.25 -35.90 12.22
C ALA A 9 58.94 -35.03 10.97
N PHE A 10 58.50 -33.77 11.08
CA PHE A 10 59.37 -32.58 11.02
C PHE A 10 60.13 -32.50 9.67
N VAL A 11 59.97 -31.45 8.84
CA VAL A 11 60.87 -30.28 8.87
C VAL A 11 60.58 -29.28 7.70
N LEU A 12 60.64 -27.97 8.03
CA LEU A 12 60.99 -26.75 7.25
C LEU A 12 60.20 -26.44 5.95
N GLY A 13 59.79 -25.21 5.64
CA GLY A 13 60.27 -23.85 5.95
C GLY A 13 60.02 -23.04 4.66
N LEU A 14 59.51 -21.81 4.65
CA LEU A 14 60.30 -20.58 4.75
C LEU A 14 59.36 -19.36 4.85
N ALA A 15 59.88 -18.34 5.54
CA ALA A 15 59.26 -17.06 5.85
C ALA A 15 59.01 -16.14 4.63
N GLY A 16 58.06 -15.21 4.79
CA GLY A 16 57.85 -14.10 3.87
C GLY A 16 57.01 -12.98 4.48
N ALA A 17 57.71 -11.99 5.04
CA ALA A 17 57.36 -10.58 5.24
C ALA A 17 56.03 -10.17 5.91
N ALA A 18 56.20 -9.44 7.01
CA ALA A 18 55.23 -8.53 7.58
C ALA A 18 54.77 -7.44 6.59
N GLN A 19 53.47 -7.13 6.62
CA GLN A 19 53.00 -5.74 6.55
C GLN A 19 51.87 -5.54 7.56
N ALA A 20 52.16 -4.73 8.57
CA ALA A 20 51.16 -4.06 9.37
C ALA A 20 50.44 -3.03 8.48
N GLN A 21 49.11 -3.13 8.38
CA GLN A 21 48.27 -1.99 8.05
C GLN A 21 47.18 -1.90 9.12
N THR A 22 47.42 -0.97 10.04
CA THR A 22 46.42 -0.38 10.93
C THR A 22 45.34 0.26 10.07
N GLY A 23 44.19 -0.43 9.95
CA GLY A 23 42.97 0.09 9.35
C GLY A 23 41.80 -0.21 10.27
N VAL A 24 41.34 0.82 10.99
CA VAL A 24 40.17 0.84 11.87
C VAL A 24 38.97 0.16 11.20
N PRO A 25 38.22 -0.76 11.86
CA PRO A 25 36.90 -1.14 11.36
C PRO A 25 35.96 0.04 11.58
N ALA A 26 35.87 0.91 10.57
CA ALA A 26 34.83 1.92 10.48
C ALA A 26 33.50 1.18 10.38
N LYS A 27 32.77 1.22 11.50
CA LYS A 27 31.35 0.93 11.69
C LYS A 27 30.57 1.18 10.40
N ALA A 28 30.34 0.11 9.62
CA ALA A 28 29.46 0.16 8.47
C ALA A 28 28.09 0.59 8.98
N SER A 29 27.70 1.78 8.55
CA SER A 29 26.51 2.49 8.95
C SER A 29 25.27 1.64 8.71
N ALA A 30 24.36 1.67 9.67
CA ALA A 30 23.02 1.09 9.65
C ALA A 30 22.08 1.72 8.58
N GLN A 31 22.64 2.27 7.50
CA GLN A 31 21.92 2.96 6.42
C GLN A 31 21.71 2.10 5.17
N ALA A 32 22.30 0.91 5.10
CA ALA A 32 22.05 -0.03 4.00
C ALA A 32 20.78 -0.91 4.20
N VAL A 33 20.06 -0.75 5.31
CA VAL A 33 18.78 -1.46 5.58
C VAL A 33 17.56 -0.62 5.16
N ALA A 34 17.76 0.63 4.73
CA ALA A 34 16.66 1.55 4.39
C ALA A 34 16.16 1.42 2.93
N ALA A 35 16.75 0.53 2.11
CA ALA A 35 16.38 0.36 0.69
C ALA A 35 15.67 -0.98 0.39
N ALA A 36 15.17 -1.70 1.41
CA ALA A 36 14.48 -2.98 1.26
C ALA A 36 13.09 -3.03 1.92
N SER A 37 12.45 -1.88 2.16
CA SER A 37 11.09 -1.81 2.71
C SER A 37 10.08 -1.48 1.63
N ALA A 38 10.15 -2.15 0.48
CA ALA A 38 8.98 -2.28 -0.38
C ALA A 38 8.00 -3.26 0.31
N GLU A 39 7.27 -2.72 1.28
CA GLU A 39 5.82 -2.85 1.34
C GLU A 39 5.26 -4.27 1.14
N GLU A 40 5.61 -5.19 2.03
CA GLU A 40 4.86 -6.44 2.12
C GLU A 40 3.45 -6.12 2.63
N PRO A 41 2.38 -6.41 1.85
CA PRO A 41 1.02 -6.07 2.25
C PRO A 41 0.68 -6.84 3.53
N ILE A 42 0.29 -6.13 4.60
CA ILE A 42 -0.16 -6.73 5.86
C ILE A 42 -1.07 -7.93 5.55
N PRO A 43 -0.70 -9.16 5.99
CA PRO A 43 -1.45 -10.36 5.73
C PRO A 43 -2.93 -10.18 6.07
N ARG A 44 -3.82 -10.71 5.22
CA ARG A 44 -5.27 -10.52 5.41
C ARG A 44 -5.74 -11.02 6.77
N ALA A 45 -5.17 -12.12 7.26
CA ALA A 45 -5.48 -12.69 8.57
C ALA A 45 -5.10 -11.73 9.71
N GLU A 46 -3.91 -11.14 9.68
CA GLU A 46 -3.46 -10.17 10.68
C GLU A 46 -4.33 -8.92 10.67
N ARG A 47 -4.69 -8.43 9.48
CA ARG A 47 -5.61 -7.29 9.34
C ARG A 47 -7.00 -7.60 9.87
N ALA A 48 -7.49 -8.83 9.68
CA ALA A 48 -8.78 -9.26 10.19
C ALA A 48 -8.77 -9.36 11.72
N LYS A 49 -7.71 -9.91 12.31
CA LYS A 49 -7.52 -9.97 13.76
C LYS A 49 -7.46 -8.56 14.36
N ALA A 50 -6.63 -7.68 13.81
CA ALA A 50 -6.54 -6.29 14.26
C ALA A 50 -7.89 -5.54 14.20
N ARG A 51 -8.73 -5.83 13.20
CA ARG A 51 -10.10 -5.29 13.15
C ARG A 51 -10.96 -5.81 14.30
N GLN A 52 -10.89 -7.09 14.62
CA GLN A 52 -11.62 -7.67 15.75
C GLN A 52 -11.17 -7.04 17.07
N ASP A 53 -9.86 -6.91 17.27
CA ASP A 53 -9.28 -6.26 18.46
C ASP A 53 -9.78 -4.81 18.58
N CYS A 54 -9.67 -4.02 17.50
CA CYS A 54 -10.15 -2.64 17.50
C CYS A 54 -11.67 -2.51 17.75
N VAL A 55 -12.49 -3.44 17.26
CA VAL A 55 -13.93 -3.45 17.56
C VAL A 55 -14.15 -3.75 19.04
N SER A 56 -13.42 -4.72 19.60
CA SER A 56 -13.51 -5.09 21.02
C SER A 56 -13.09 -3.95 21.95
N GLU A 57 -12.11 -3.14 21.54
CA GLU A 57 -11.64 -1.96 22.27
C GLU A 57 -12.65 -0.79 22.20
N ASN A 58 -13.59 -0.80 21.24
CA ASN A 58 -14.50 0.32 20.97
C ASN A 58 -16.00 -0.07 21.02
N VAL A 59 -16.34 -1.14 21.74
CA VAL A 59 -17.71 -1.71 21.81
C VAL A 59 -18.79 -0.72 22.28
N ALA A 60 -18.41 0.34 23.00
CA ALA A 60 -19.34 1.36 23.48
C ALA A 60 -19.69 2.42 22.41
N LEU A 61 -18.93 2.49 21.31
CA LEU A 61 -19.16 3.46 20.24
C LEU A 61 -20.08 2.87 19.17
N THR A 62 -20.85 3.72 18.50
CA THR A 62 -21.68 3.33 17.36
C THR A 62 -21.56 4.36 16.23
N GLY A 63 -22.09 4.03 15.05
CA GLY A 63 -22.18 4.97 13.94
C GLY A 63 -20.85 5.57 13.49
N ASP A 64 -20.82 6.89 13.38
CA ASP A 64 -19.65 7.65 12.90
C ASP A 64 -18.49 7.66 13.90
N ASP A 65 -18.79 7.67 15.20
CA ASP A 65 -17.78 7.64 16.25
C ASP A 65 -17.01 6.32 16.26
N LEU A 66 -17.73 5.19 16.14
CA LEU A 66 -17.09 3.88 15.99
C LEU A 66 -16.21 3.84 14.73
N ARG A 67 -16.68 4.42 13.62
CA ARG A 67 -15.91 4.44 12.37
C ARG A 67 -14.63 5.29 12.51
N ALA A 68 -14.71 6.42 13.22
CA ALA A 68 -13.56 7.27 13.49
C ALA A 68 -12.55 6.55 14.40
N ALA A 69 -13.01 5.96 15.50
CA ALA A 69 -12.16 5.23 16.44
C ALA A 69 -11.51 3.99 15.80
N MET A 70 -12.25 3.23 14.99
CA MET A 70 -11.72 2.12 14.20
C MET A 70 -10.59 2.53 13.27
N ARG A 71 -10.71 3.69 12.61
CA ARG A 71 -9.66 4.21 11.72
C ARG A 71 -8.40 4.58 12.50
N ILE A 72 -8.55 5.22 13.67
CA ILE A 72 -7.43 5.58 14.55
C ILE A 72 -6.74 4.31 15.07
N CYS A 73 -7.50 3.37 15.65
CA CYS A 73 -6.95 2.13 16.20
C CYS A 73 -6.20 1.30 15.14
N MET A 74 -6.80 1.12 13.96
CA MET A 74 -6.16 0.37 12.88
C MET A 74 -4.90 1.07 12.35
N GLN A 75 -4.88 2.40 12.29
CA GLN A 75 -3.68 3.14 11.89
C GLN A 75 -2.57 3.03 12.95
N ALA A 76 -2.92 3.02 14.23
CA ALA A 76 -1.97 2.83 15.32
C ALA A 76 -1.35 1.42 15.33
N LYS A 77 -2.13 0.38 15.00
CA LYS A 77 -1.61 -1.00 14.88
C LYS A 77 -0.72 -1.20 13.64
N PHE A 78 -0.84 -0.35 12.63
CA PHE A 78 -0.07 -0.43 11.38
C PHE A 78 0.46 0.95 10.94
N PRO A 79 1.42 1.55 11.69
CA PRO A 79 1.85 2.93 11.46
C PRO A 79 2.60 3.11 10.13
N SER A 80 3.27 2.06 9.66
CA SER A 80 4.01 2.07 8.40
C SER A 80 3.13 1.92 7.15
N VAL A 81 1.84 1.57 7.31
CA VAL A 81 0.93 1.35 6.19
C VAL A 81 -0.23 2.31 6.24
N GLN A 82 -0.43 3.05 5.15
CA GLN A 82 -1.61 3.89 5.00
C GLN A 82 -2.82 3.04 4.61
N LEU A 83 -3.52 2.54 5.62
CA LEU A 83 -4.67 1.63 5.43
C LEU A 83 -5.94 2.34 4.96
N TYR A 84 -6.07 3.62 5.30
CA TYR A 84 -7.22 4.44 4.96
C TYR A 84 -6.78 5.73 4.28
N ALA A 85 -7.67 6.28 3.48
CA ALA A 85 -7.48 7.64 2.98
C ALA A 85 -7.40 8.62 4.15
N ARG A 86 -6.41 9.50 4.11
CA ARG A 86 -6.18 10.54 5.11
C ARG A 86 -6.23 11.89 4.41
N ASP A 87 -6.85 12.87 5.06
CA ASP A 87 -6.95 14.24 4.55
C ASP A 87 -7.55 14.31 3.13
N GLY A 88 -8.47 13.37 2.83
CA GLY A 88 -9.13 13.28 1.53
C GLY A 88 -8.30 12.63 0.42
N VAL A 89 -7.12 12.07 0.72
CA VAL A 89 -6.19 11.49 -0.26
C VAL A 89 -6.01 9.99 -0.04
N THR A 90 -5.99 9.23 -1.13
CA THR A 90 -5.71 7.78 -1.15
C THR A 90 -4.22 7.49 -0.97
N ARG A 91 -3.85 6.25 -0.67
CA ARG A 91 -2.44 5.83 -0.58
C ARG A 91 -1.63 6.23 -1.83
N ASP A 92 -2.25 6.16 -3.00
CA ASP A 92 -1.59 6.47 -4.29
C ASP A 92 -1.51 7.98 -4.58
N GLY A 93 -1.71 8.85 -3.58
CA GLY A 93 -1.65 10.30 -3.71
C GLY A 93 -2.83 10.95 -4.43
N LYS A 94 -3.79 10.15 -4.95
CA LYS A 94 -4.99 10.64 -5.65
C LYS A 94 -6.05 11.08 -4.65
N PRO A 95 -6.85 12.14 -4.93
CA PRO A 95 -7.97 12.52 -4.08
C PRO A 95 -9.00 11.38 -4.03
N THR A 96 -9.62 11.15 -2.89
CA THR A 96 -10.74 10.20 -2.75
C THR A 96 -11.92 10.65 -3.62
N ALA A 97 -12.84 9.72 -3.93
CA ALA A 97 -14.04 10.07 -4.70
C ALA A 97 -14.88 11.16 -3.99
N VAL A 98 -14.92 11.14 -2.64
CA VAL A 98 -15.62 12.16 -1.85
C VAL A 98 -14.90 13.49 -1.94
N ALA A 99 -13.58 13.53 -1.72
CA ALA A 99 -12.81 14.77 -1.82
C ALA A 99 -12.84 15.37 -3.24
N ALA A 100 -12.72 14.53 -4.27
CA ALA A 100 -12.82 14.97 -5.66
C ALA A 100 -14.20 15.56 -5.99
N ARG A 101 -15.28 14.96 -5.49
CA ARG A 101 -16.65 15.50 -5.64
C ARG A 101 -16.83 16.81 -4.90
N ALA A 102 -16.30 16.93 -3.68
CA ALA A 102 -16.35 18.16 -2.90
C ALA A 102 -15.62 19.30 -3.62
N ALA A 103 -14.37 19.06 -4.04
CA ALA A 103 -13.60 20.04 -4.81
C ALA A 103 -14.30 20.43 -6.12
N CYS A 104 -14.83 19.47 -6.88
CA CYS A 104 -15.58 19.78 -8.09
C CYS A 104 -16.88 20.55 -7.83
N LYS A 105 -17.54 20.28 -6.71
CA LYS A 105 -18.72 21.03 -6.30
C LYS A 105 -18.36 22.49 -6.01
N GLU A 106 -17.30 22.74 -5.24
CA GLU A 106 -16.81 24.10 -4.97
C GLU A 106 -16.45 24.86 -6.25
N GLU A 107 -15.75 24.21 -7.18
CA GLU A 107 -15.39 24.80 -8.48
C GLU A 107 -16.62 25.14 -9.36
N VAL A 108 -17.63 24.28 -9.37
CA VAL A 108 -18.83 24.46 -10.20
C VAL A 108 -19.85 25.41 -9.56
N ASP A 109 -19.99 25.41 -8.24
CA ASP A 109 -20.93 26.27 -7.53
C ASP A 109 -20.56 27.76 -7.73
N GLY A 110 -19.28 28.09 -7.91
CA GLY A 110 -18.83 29.44 -8.30
C GLY A 110 -19.27 29.90 -9.70
N ARG A 111 -19.71 28.97 -10.55
CA ARG A 111 -20.10 29.24 -11.95
C ARG A 111 -21.61 29.44 -12.15
N LYS A 112 -22.42 29.27 -11.09
CA LYS A 112 -23.89 29.42 -11.13
C LYS A 112 -24.58 28.65 -12.27
N LEU A 113 -24.02 27.49 -12.64
CA LEU A 113 -24.60 26.61 -13.66
C LEU A 113 -25.79 25.87 -13.06
N GLU A 114 -26.82 25.61 -13.87
CA GLU A 114 -28.04 24.91 -13.44
C GLU A 114 -28.33 23.70 -14.34
N GLY A 115 -29.20 22.80 -13.86
CA GLY A 115 -29.72 21.68 -14.64
C GLY A 115 -28.64 20.79 -15.28
N SER A 116 -28.80 20.49 -16.58
CA SER A 116 -27.91 19.61 -17.34
C SER A 116 -26.48 20.16 -17.47
N GLU A 117 -26.32 21.48 -17.59
CA GLU A 117 -25.00 22.12 -17.68
C GLU A 117 -24.20 21.95 -16.41
N ARG A 118 -24.86 22.09 -15.24
CA ARG A 118 -24.24 21.82 -13.94
C ARG A 118 -23.76 20.37 -13.84
N ILE A 119 -24.59 19.43 -14.26
CA ILE A 119 -24.26 17.99 -14.24
C ILE A 119 -23.08 17.69 -15.16
N ALA A 120 -23.06 18.26 -16.38
CA ALA A 120 -21.96 18.10 -17.33
C ALA A 120 -20.65 18.67 -16.77
N ALA A 121 -20.69 19.86 -16.15
CA ALA A 121 -19.52 20.47 -15.54
C ALA A 121 -18.98 19.66 -14.35
N LEU A 122 -19.84 19.17 -13.47
CA LEU A 122 -19.45 18.30 -12.35
C LEU A 122 -18.84 16.98 -12.84
N THR A 123 -19.44 16.39 -13.88
CA THR A 123 -18.96 15.13 -14.47
C THR A 123 -17.60 15.32 -15.13
N ALA A 124 -17.44 16.38 -15.92
CA ALA A 124 -16.16 16.71 -16.56
C ALA A 124 -15.06 16.96 -15.53
N CYS A 125 -15.34 17.75 -14.49
CA CYS A 125 -14.41 17.98 -13.39
C CYS A 125 -14.01 16.68 -12.69
N PHE A 126 -14.98 15.83 -12.34
CA PHE A 126 -14.71 14.58 -11.65
C PHE A 126 -13.88 13.63 -12.51
N ASN A 127 -14.20 13.50 -13.80
CA ASN A 127 -13.47 12.67 -14.74
C ASN A 127 -12.03 13.16 -14.94
N GLY A 128 -11.80 14.48 -14.94
CA GLY A 128 -10.46 15.06 -14.98
C GLY A 128 -9.64 14.76 -13.72
N LYS A 129 -10.24 14.84 -12.53
CA LYS A 129 -9.54 14.56 -11.26
C LYS A 129 -9.35 13.07 -10.98
N ARG A 130 -10.26 12.22 -11.47
CA ARG A 130 -10.28 10.75 -11.26
C ARG A 130 -10.56 9.97 -12.55
N PRO A 131 -9.66 10.04 -13.55
CA PRO A 131 -9.82 9.30 -14.80
C PRO A 131 -9.88 7.79 -14.58
N ASP A 132 -9.22 7.29 -13.53
CA ASP A 132 -9.25 5.88 -13.13
C ASP A 132 -10.65 5.40 -12.70
N LEU A 133 -11.43 6.27 -12.05
CA LEU A 133 -12.81 5.95 -11.67
C LEU A 133 -13.79 6.13 -12.83
N ALA A 134 -13.55 7.13 -13.68
CA ALA A 134 -14.33 7.33 -14.90
C ALA A 134 -14.23 6.09 -15.80
N GLN A 135 -13.02 5.61 -16.05
CA GLN A 135 -12.78 4.40 -16.85
C GLN A 135 -13.41 3.15 -16.22
N ARG A 136 -13.28 2.96 -14.90
CA ARG A 136 -13.97 1.86 -14.21
C ARG A 136 -15.49 1.94 -14.33
N SER A 137 -16.06 3.14 -14.47
CA SER A 137 -17.49 3.32 -14.71
C SER A 137 -17.89 2.89 -16.11
N GLU A 138 -17.07 3.19 -17.13
CA GLU A 138 -17.27 2.71 -18.51
C GLU A 138 -17.15 1.19 -18.58
N CYS A 139 -16.10 0.59 -17.99
CA CYS A 139 -15.95 -0.86 -17.89
C CYS A 139 -17.19 -1.53 -17.27
N ARG A 140 -17.82 -0.88 -16.28
CA ARG A 140 -19.04 -1.38 -15.65
C ARG A 140 -20.25 -1.28 -16.59
N LYS A 141 -20.38 -0.19 -17.35
CA LYS A 141 -21.46 -0.04 -18.34
C LYS A 141 -21.35 -1.11 -19.42
N GLU A 142 -20.16 -1.33 -19.97
CA GLU A 142 -19.91 -2.35 -20.98
C GLU A 142 -20.19 -3.77 -20.46
N ALA A 143 -19.69 -4.10 -19.26
CA ALA A 143 -19.94 -5.40 -18.66
C ALA A 143 -21.43 -5.65 -18.38
N ARG A 144 -22.17 -4.61 -17.96
CA ARG A 144 -23.64 -4.69 -17.80
C ARG A 144 -24.36 -4.82 -19.14
N ALA A 145 -23.89 -4.15 -20.19
CA ALA A 145 -24.43 -4.31 -21.53
C ALA A 145 -24.26 -5.74 -22.06
N LYS A 146 -23.22 -6.45 -21.60
CA LYS A 146 -23.00 -7.88 -21.85
C LYS A 146 -23.82 -8.80 -20.94
N GLY A 147 -24.72 -8.25 -20.12
CA GLY A 147 -25.57 -9.02 -19.20
C GLY A 147 -24.86 -9.57 -17.96
N LEU A 148 -23.63 -9.13 -17.67
CA LEU A 148 -22.88 -9.62 -16.51
C LEU A 148 -23.36 -8.96 -15.22
N ASP A 149 -23.48 -9.77 -14.16
CA ASP A 149 -23.86 -9.32 -12.83
C ASP A 149 -22.97 -9.96 -11.74
N GLY A 150 -23.25 -9.64 -10.48
CA GLY A 150 -22.64 -10.29 -9.33
C GLY A 150 -21.11 -10.36 -9.36
N ALA A 151 -20.57 -11.57 -9.25
CA ALA A 151 -19.13 -11.83 -9.25
C ALA A 151 -18.51 -11.66 -10.63
N ASP A 152 -19.23 -11.98 -11.70
CA ASP A 152 -18.70 -11.94 -13.06
C ASP A 152 -18.62 -10.50 -13.58
N LEU A 153 -19.54 -9.63 -13.17
CA LEU A 153 -19.41 -8.18 -13.35
C LEU A 153 -18.13 -7.65 -12.70
N ARG A 154 -17.78 -8.10 -11.49
CA ARG A 154 -16.56 -7.65 -10.81
C ARG A 154 -15.32 -8.08 -11.56
N LYS A 155 -15.25 -9.35 -11.98
CA LYS A 155 -14.12 -9.88 -12.78
C LYS A 155 -13.97 -9.11 -14.10
N ALA A 156 -15.08 -8.86 -14.82
CA ALA A 156 -15.05 -8.15 -16.08
C ALA A 156 -14.60 -6.69 -15.92
N VAL A 157 -15.07 -6.00 -14.87
CA VAL A 157 -14.62 -4.63 -14.57
C VAL A 157 -13.13 -4.60 -14.21
N ASP A 158 -12.65 -5.57 -13.43
CA ASP A 158 -11.24 -5.64 -13.04
C ASP A 158 -10.33 -6.00 -14.22
N ALA A 159 -10.77 -6.84 -15.15
CA ALA A 159 -10.06 -7.16 -16.39
C ALA A 159 -9.95 -5.93 -17.29
N CYS A 160 -11.08 -5.27 -17.60
CA CYS A 160 -11.13 -4.06 -18.41
C CYS A 160 -10.26 -2.92 -17.82
N ALA A 161 -10.30 -2.73 -16.49
CA ALA A 161 -9.48 -1.71 -15.83
C ALA A 161 -7.97 -2.03 -15.81
N ARG A 162 -7.56 -3.27 -16.08
CA ARG A 162 -6.14 -3.66 -16.22
C ARG A 162 -5.66 -3.48 -17.65
N GLU A 163 -6.46 -3.87 -18.65
CA GLU A 163 -6.13 -3.67 -20.06
C GLU A 163 -5.93 -2.19 -20.39
N ALA A 164 -6.77 -1.35 -19.80
CA ALA A 164 -6.67 0.10 -19.80
C ALA A 164 -5.35 0.73 -19.32
N LYS A 165 -4.54 -0.02 -18.56
CA LYS A 165 -3.27 0.45 -17.98
C LYS A 165 -2.04 -0.04 -18.75
N GLY A 166 -2.22 -1.00 -19.67
CA GLY A 166 -1.15 -1.51 -20.55
C GLY A 166 -1.08 -0.70 -21.84
#